data_AF-A0A059F3I6-F1
#
_entry.id   AF-A0A059F3I6-F1
#
_cell.length_a   1.000
_cell.length_b   1.000
_cell.length_c   1.000
_cell.angle_alpha   90.00
_cell.angle_beta   90.00
_cell.angle_gamma   90.00
#
_symmetry.space_group_name_H-M   'P 1'
#
loop_
_entity.id
_entity.type
_entity.pdbx_description
1 polymer ?
#
loop_
_entity_poly.entity_id
_entity_poly.type
_entity_poly.pdbx_seq_one_letter_code
_entity_poly.pdbx_strand_id
1 'polypeptide(L)'
;MLCKCKDLEQILSKEENTMEYLMQNKILVYKDECSECKSPLRKLSTSTFRCTKWSCYKFYSLFKYTIFSNTKIQLNDFLKVAYYWLAKCSFISIQIITGIQPAQ
;
A
#
# COMPACT_ATOMS: atom_id res chain seq x y z
N MET A 1 16.95 4.34 20.58
CA MET A 1 15.69 4.38 21.36
C MET A 1 14.56 4.45 20.35
N LEU A 2 13.88 3.32 20.08
CA LEU A 2 12.70 3.30 19.22
C LEU A 2 11.59 4.04 19.98
N CYS A 3 11.27 5.27 19.56
CA CYS A 3 10.16 6.01 20.14
C CYS A 3 8.88 5.20 19.89
N LYS A 4 8.23 4.74 20.96
CA LYS A 4 6.95 4.01 20.89
C LYS A 4 5.85 4.96 20.44
N CYS A 5 5.71 5.17 19.14
CA CYS A 5 4.44 5.58 18.57
C CYS A 5 3.54 4.35 18.57
N LYS A 6 2.75 4.15 19.62
CA LYS A 6 1.68 3.14 19.65
C LYS A 6 0.79 3.22 18.41
N ASP A 7 0.67 4.44 17.87
CA ASP A 7 -0.06 4.75 16.64
C ASP A 7 0.53 4.03 15.43
N LEU A 8 1.86 3.90 15.33
CA LEU A 8 2.51 3.25 14.18
C LEU A 8 2.29 1.73 14.20
N GLU A 9 2.38 1.10 15.37
CA GLU A 9 2.05 -0.32 15.51
C GLU A 9 0.59 -0.59 15.12
N GLN A 10 -0.34 0.29 15.52
CA GLN A 10 -1.74 0.19 15.13
C GLN A 10 -1.94 0.37 13.61
N ILE A 11 -1.29 1.36 13.01
CA ILE A 11 -1.31 1.61 11.56
C ILE A 11 -0.78 0.40 10.78
N LEU A 12 0.33 -0.18 11.23
CA LEU A 12 1.02 -1.28 10.54
C LEU A 12 0.51 -2.67 10.92
N SER A 13 -0.43 -2.77 11.86
CA SER A 13 -0.96 -4.06 12.31
C SER A 13 -1.75 -4.81 11.23
N LYS A 14 -2.49 -4.09 10.39
CA LYS A 14 -3.34 -4.62 9.33
C LYS A 14 -3.16 -3.85 8.02
N GLU A 15 -3.33 -4.55 6.91
CA GLU A 15 -3.19 -3.97 5.58
C GLU A 15 -4.20 -2.84 5.33
N GLU A 16 -5.44 -2.99 5.80
CA GLU A 16 -6.48 -1.97 5.62
C GLU A 16 -6.12 -0.66 6.34
N ASN A 17 -5.64 -0.75 7.59
CA ASN A 17 -5.21 0.41 8.37
C ASN A 17 -4.04 1.14 7.68
N THR A 18 -3.10 0.36 7.15
CA THR A 18 -1.96 0.92 6.41
C THR A 18 -2.43 1.63 5.14
N MET A 19 -3.33 1.03 4.38
CA MET A 19 -3.88 1.68 3.18
C MET A 19 -4.63 2.96 3.50
N GLU A 20 -5.46 2.96 4.55
CA GLU A 20 -6.17 4.16 5.00
C GLU A 20 -5.19 5.28 5.37
N TYR A 21 -4.16 4.96 6.15
CA TYR A 21 -3.10 5.90 6.49
C TYR A 21 -2.40 6.47 5.24
N LEU A 22 -2.06 5.62 4.28
CA LEU A 22 -1.41 6.04 3.03
C LEU A 22 -2.33 6.92 2.16
N MET A 23 -3.65 6.68 2.17
CA MET A 23 -4.64 7.53 1.48
C MET A 23 -4.78 8.89 2.18
N GLN A 24 -4.89 8.92 3.51
CA GLN A 24 -4.96 10.16 4.29
C GLN A 24 -3.74 11.05 4.06
N ASN A 25 -2.56 10.44 3.92
CA ASN A 25 -1.30 11.13 3.63
C ASN A 25 -1.07 11.40 2.13
N LYS A 26 -2.05 11.14 1.26
CA LYS A 26 -1.99 11.37 -0.21
C LYS A 26 -0.85 10.63 -0.92
N ILE A 27 -0.32 9.56 -0.31
CA ILE A 27 0.66 8.67 -0.95
C ILE A 27 -0.06 7.74 -1.94
N LEU A 28 -1.24 7.26 -1.55
CA LEU A 28 -2.15 6.53 -2.43
C LEU A 28 -3.31 7.46 -2.81
N VAL A 29 -3.53 7.65 -4.10
CA VAL A 29 -4.57 8.56 -4.59
C VAL A 29 -5.74 7.76 -5.15
N TYR A 30 -6.88 7.87 -4.48
CA TYR A 30 -8.13 7.30 -4.98
C TYR A 30 -8.57 8.01 -6.25
N LYS A 31 -9.08 7.24 -7.22
CA LYS A 31 -9.74 7.76 -8.42
C LYS A 31 -11.20 7.32 -8.40
N ASP A 32 -12.10 8.29 -8.52
CA ASP A 32 -13.54 8.12 -8.68
C ASP A 32 -13.96 8.09 -10.16
N GLU A 33 -13.19 8.74 -11.03
CA GLU A 33 -13.48 8.85 -12.46
C GLU A 33 -12.42 8.23 -13.38
N CYS A 34 -12.89 7.70 -14.51
CA CYS A 34 -12.04 7.20 -15.58
C CYS A 34 -11.29 8.34 -16.25
N SER A 35 -9.96 8.25 -16.34
CA SER A 35 -9.13 9.31 -16.94
C SER A 35 -9.40 9.55 -18.43
N GLU A 36 -10.00 8.58 -19.13
CA GLU A 36 -10.23 8.63 -20.58
C GLU A 36 -11.62 9.14 -20.97
N CYS A 37 -12.65 8.67 -20.27
CA CYS A 37 -14.04 8.91 -20.66
C CYS A 37 -14.87 9.55 -19.54
N LYS A 38 -14.24 9.90 -18.42
CA LYS A 38 -14.84 10.55 -17.23
C LYS A 38 -16.01 9.80 -16.61
N SER A 39 -16.29 8.58 -17.07
CA SER A 39 -17.32 7.74 -16.47
C SER A 39 -16.86 7.25 -15.09
N PRO A 40 -17.80 7.03 -14.15
CA PRO A 40 -17.48 6.58 -12.81
C PRO A 40 -16.68 5.27 -12.80
N LEU A 41 -15.85 5.10 -11.77
CA LEU A 41 -15.14 3.86 -11.49
C LEU A 41 -15.89 3.02 -10.45
N ARG A 42 -16.06 1.73 -10.75
CA ARG A 42 -16.53 0.73 -9.81
C ARG A 42 -15.34 0.08 -9.13
N LYS A 43 -15.36 0.03 -7.79
CA LYS A 43 -14.39 -0.73 -6.99
C LYS A 43 -14.58 -2.23 -7.23
N LEU A 44 -13.52 -2.91 -7.60
CA LEU A 44 -13.46 -4.37 -7.82
C LEU A 44 -12.79 -5.08 -6.65
N SER A 45 -11.76 -4.45 -6.08
CA SER A 45 -11.07 -4.90 -4.87
C SER A 45 -10.63 -3.69 -4.06
N THR A 46 -9.91 -3.91 -2.97
CA THR A 46 -9.28 -2.87 -2.15
C THR A 46 -8.48 -1.85 -2.97
N SER A 47 -7.73 -2.31 -3.97
CA SER A 47 -6.81 -1.49 -4.76
C SER A 47 -7.15 -1.42 -6.26
N THR A 48 -8.12 -2.19 -6.74
CA THR A 48 -8.46 -2.24 -8.18
C THR A 48 -9.84 -1.65 -8.46
N PHE A 49 -9.89 -0.84 -9.51
CA PHE A 49 -11.07 -0.14 -9.99
C PHE A 49 -11.28 -0.40 -11.47
N ARG A 50 -12.53 -0.33 -11.90
CA ARG A 50 -12.92 -0.54 -13.30
C ARG A 50 -13.86 0.56 -13.75
N CYS A 51 -13.62 1.08 -14.96
CA CYS A 51 -14.58 1.97 -15.59
C CYS A 51 -15.92 1.27 -15.81
N THR A 52 -17.01 1.95 -15.44
CA THR A 52 -18.39 1.43 -15.61
C THR A 52 -18.88 1.46 -17.06
N LYS A 53 -18.31 2.33 -17.89
CA LYS A 53 -18.66 2.44 -19.32
C LYS A 53 -18.22 1.19 -20.07
N TRP A 54 -19.20 0.47 -20.63
CA TRP A 54 -18.98 -0.79 -21.34
C TRP A 54 -17.98 -0.68 -22.50
N SER A 55 -18.02 0.42 -23.26
CA SER A 55 -17.08 0.63 -24.37
C SER A 55 -15.65 1.01 -23.97
N CYS A 56 -15.42 1.45 -22.72
CA CYS A 56 -14.10 1.83 -22.24
C CYS A 56 -13.44 0.67 -21.48
N TYR A 57 -14.15 0.12 -20.48
CA TYR A 57 -13.76 -1.07 -19.72
C TYR A 57 -12.35 -1.06 -19.08
N LYS A 58 -11.67 0.10 -19.04
CA LYS A 58 -10.31 0.22 -18.51
C LYS A 58 -10.26 -0.10 -17.01
N PHE A 59 -9.14 -0.69 -16.61
CA PHE A 59 -8.81 -0.99 -15.23
C PHE A 59 -7.79 0.00 -14.69
N TYR A 60 -7.95 0.34 -13.42
CA TYR A 60 -7.05 1.22 -12.68
C TYR A 60 -6.64 0.52 -11.39
N SER A 61 -5.34 0.58 -11.09
CA SER A 61 -4.80 0.15 -9.80
C SER A 61 -4.44 1.38 -8.99
N LEU A 62 -4.77 1.36 -7.70
CA LEU A 62 -4.37 2.35 -6.70
C LEU A 62 -2.85 2.45 -6.59
N PHE A 63 -2.14 1.36 -6.87
CA PHE A 63 -0.68 1.28 -6.77
C PHE A 63 0.02 1.70 -8.06
N LYS A 64 -0.72 1.98 -9.14
CA LYS A 64 -0.14 2.37 -10.41
C LYS A 64 0.69 3.67 -10.25
N TYR A 65 1.92 3.66 -10.75
CA TYR A 65 2.89 4.77 -10.63
C TYR A 65 3.37 5.07 -9.21
N THR A 66 3.21 4.12 -8.28
CA THR A 66 3.81 4.18 -6.94
C THR A 66 4.93 3.15 -6.84
N ILE A 67 5.77 3.26 -5.81
CA ILE A 67 6.78 2.24 -5.47
C ILE A 67 6.15 0.86 -5.16
N PHE A 68 4.83 0.81 -4.94
CA PHE A 68 4.07 -0.40 -4.66
C PHE A 68 3.54 -1.08 -5.92
N SER A 69 3.74 -0.54 -7.13
CA SER A 69 3.10 -1.11 -8.33
C SER A 69 3.54 -2.54 -8.64
N ASN A 70 4.78 -2.88 -8.29
CA ASN A 70 5.42 -4.16 -8.57
C ASN A 70 5.77 -4.95 -7.30
N THR A 71 5.27 -4.50 -6.14
CA THR A 71 5.52 -5.22 -4.88
C THR A 71 4.67 -6.47 -4.80
N LYS A 72 5.28 -7.58 -4.37
CA LYS A 72 4.57 -8.83 -4.04
C LYS A 72 4.28 -8.96 -2.54
N ILE A 73 4.79 -8.02 -1.73
CA ILE A 73 4.56 -8.00 -0.29
C ILE A 73 3.43 -7.02 0.04
N GLN A 74 2.71 -7.31 1.13
CA GLN A 74 1.68 -6.41 1.65
C GLN A 74 2.30 -5.06 2.06
N LEU A 75 1.51 -3.99 1.98
CA LEU A 75 1.97 -2.63 2.29
C LEU A 75 2.35 -2.45 3.75
N ASN A 76 1.58 -3.04 4.66
CA ASN A 76 1.90 -3.01 6.09
C ASN A 76 3.29 -3.61 6.37
N ASP A 77 3.60 -4.73 5.72
CA ASP A 77 4.87 -5.44 5.84
C ASP A 77 6.01 -4.68 5.15
N PHE A 78 5.76 -4.11 3.98
CA PHE A 78 6.69 -3.20 3.32
C PHE A 78 7.08 -2.03 4.24
N LEU A 79 6.08 -1.36 4.83
CA LEU A 79 6.31 -0.22 5.71
C LEU A 79 6.96 -0.61 7.03
N LYS A 80 6.67 -1.79 7.61
CA LYS A 80 7.41 -2.30 8.77
C LYS A 80 8.90 -2.45 8.46
N VAL A 81 9.23 -3.10 7.33
CA VAL A 81 10.62 -3.27 6.90
C VAL A 81 11.29 -1.90 6.71
N ALA A 82 10.63 -0.99 5.99
CA ALA A 82 11.15 0.36 5.77
C ALA A 82 11.36 1.12 7.09
N TYR A 83 10.42 1.03 8.03
CA TYR A 83 10.52 1.67 9.34
C TYR A 83 11.71 1.15 10.14
N TYR A 84 11.86 -0.17 10.27
CA TYR A 84 12.98 -0.74 11.02
C TYR A 84 14.33 -0.49 10.34
N TRP A 85 14.36 -0.47 9.00
CA TRP A 85 15.54 -0.09 8.24
C TRP A 85 15.96 1.36 8.54
N LEU A 86 15.01 2.29 8.51
CA LEU A 86 15.25 3.71 8.85
C LEU A 86 15.67 3.87 10.32
N ALA A 87 15.14 3.05 11.22
CA ALA A 87 15.53 2.99 12.63
C ALA A 87 16.91 2.32 12.87
N LYS A 88 17.64 1.97 11.80
CA LYS A 88 18.96 1.34 11.84
C LYS A 88 18.99 -0.02 12.53
N CYS A 89 17.87 -0.77 12.49
CA CYS A 89 17.87 -2.16 12.92
C CYS A 89 18.73 -3.00 11.97
N SER A 90 19.40 -4.03 12.51
CA SER A 90 20.17 -4.97 11.69
C SER A 90 19.25 -5.76 10.76
N PHE A 91 19.75 -6.17 9.59
CA PHE A 91 19.00 -7.01 8.66
C PHE A 91 18.44 -8.27 9.34
N ILE A 92 19.25 -8.95 10.16
CA ILE A 92 18.85 -10.14 10.93
C ILE A 92 17.68 -9.80 11.86
N SER A 93 17.75 -8.68 12.59
CA SER A 93 16.67 -8.23 13.47
C SER A 93 15.39 -7.96 12.69
N ILE A 94 15.47 -7.32 11.52
CA ILE A 94 14.31 -7.03 10.67
C ILE A 94 13.65 -8.34 10.21
N GLN A 95 14.45 -9.32 9.77
CA GLN A 95 13.95 -10.63 9.37
C GLN A 95 13.25 -11.36 10.53
N ILE A 96 13.84 -11.35 11.73
CA ILE A 96 13.26 -11.99 12.91
C ILE A 96 11.93 -11.32 13.31
N ILE A 97 11.89 -9.98 13.31
CA ILE A 97 10.70 -9.22 13.74
C ILE A 97 9.56 -9.33 12.73
N THR A 98 9.87 -9.25 11.43
CA THR A 98 8.85 -9.21 10.37
C THR A 98 8.51 -10.59 9.81
N GLY A 99 9.37 -11.60 9.99
CA GLY A 99 9.23 -12.92 9.38
C GLY A 99 9.49 -12.94 7.86
N ILE A 100 9.87 -11.80 7.26
CA ILE A 100 10.03 -11.65 5.81
C ILE A 100 11.41 -12.15 5.40
N GLN A 101 11.45 -13.01 4.37
CA GLN A 101 12.68 -13.49 3.76
C GLN A 101 12.93 -12.81 2.41
N PRO A 102 14.20 -12.53 2.05
CA PRO A 102 14.54 -12.06 0.72
C PRO A 102 14.13 -13.11 -0.32
N ALA A 103 13.67 -12.65 -1.48
CA ALA A 103 13.42 -13.54 -2.61
C ALA A 103 14.73 -14.23 -3.02
N GLN A 104 14.68 -15.55 -3.18
CA GLN A 104 15.77 -16.37 -3.72
C GLN A 104 15.94 -16.16 -5.23
#